data_AF-A0A1H8ZZT5-F1
#
_entry.id   AF-A0A1H8ZZT5-F1
#
_cell.length_a   1.000
_cell.length_b   1.000
_cell.length_c   1.000
_cell.angle_alpha   90.00
_cell.angle_beta   90.00
_cell.angle_gamma   90.00
#
_symmetry.space_group_name_H-M   'P 1'
#
loop_
_entity.id
_entity.type
_entity.pdbx_description
1 polymer ?
#
loop_
_entity_poly.entity_id
_entity_poly.type
_entity_poly.pdbx_seq_one_letter_code
_entity_poly.pdbx_strand_id
1 'polypeptide(L)'
;MITGGARRLVLGLVGLVLLGSGLLAAGPAAADEAPKILLLLDTSGSMGDKLPSGGTKFAAAKKALKSVAASLPPGTQVGLRVYGSEVTEPQAKNPAACKDSKLVLPIGPLDEATMNRAVDSFSPNGETPIAYSMGQAVDDLGDSGKRVLILISDGRENCAGDPCPVARKLADRGVDLQFNAVGLAVDATARKQLQCIAGAGRGAYYDADDTTSLDRSLRKLTQRALRPFEASGTPVRGTSDPASAPQVGPGQYLDRYDAGTAPHYYTINRTPGSTVTASVDSVVRNVGILGVRTEKLDMVLSTTSGEECSSPSLYTVVENADVVVSAVARSARSEGVPEPPPGCADDPQLLLEVVRNSFDGTGGTIPVELLVSEQPEVTNRAQLPPDVAGYDGKADAVARTSPVRDVIGGSGFSNAAEIGPGSWADSVAFGETVLYRTHLDEGQRVRVTATLPASNRVALDKYDLWIARLKIYTPARLSAVGVQQKTTGDQPVEPMTVAGPEVRVNNDEIAVPGFQDGTTPDASTASVAGDYYVAVQLQPQGDTLKGVDVPVRLDVAIDGVAEGKPEFASPPSSSATPSPSAPPAAGADSGSTTTTLLLGIGLGLVVAAAVAGAVVLLRRRRRS
;
A
#
# COMPACT_ATOMS: atom_id res chain seq x y z
N MET A 1 20.01 78.30 -51.54
CA MET A 1 19.31 77.37 -52.45
C MET A 1 20.27 76.25 -52.84
N ILE A 2 19.84 75.00 -52.62
CA ILE A 2 20.08 73.79 -53.42
C ILE A 2 21.51 73.19 -53.50
N THR A 3 21.65 72.08 -52.75
CA THR A 3 22.36 70.78 -52.97
C THR A 3 23.87 70.76 -53.28
N GLY A 4 24.66 69.79 -52.80
CA GLY A 4 24.39 68.55 -52.07
C GLY A 4 25.72 67.85 -51.77
N GLY A 5 25.83 67.19 -50.61
CA GLY A 5 27.10 66.77 -50.00
C GLY A 5 27.23 65.27 -49.71
N ALA A 6 28.42 64.77 -50.01
CA ALA A 6 29.29 63.81 -49.32
C ALA A 6 28.74 62.75 -48.32
N ARG A 7 29.07 61.48 -48.62
CA ARG A 7 29.95 60.53 -47.85
C ARG A 7 29.70 60.32 -46.32
N ARG A 8 29.51 59.04 -45.93
CA ARG A 8 29.99 58.28 -44.72
C ARG A 8 28.92 57.63 -43.80
N LEU A 9 29.25 56.41 -43.36
CA LEU A 9 29.15 55.78 -41.99
C LEU A 9 27.81 55.31 -41.33
N VAL A 10 27.93 54.14 -40.65
CA VAL A 10 27.35 53.67 -39.35
C VAL A 10 26.32 52.52 -39.31
N LEU A 11 26.64 51.58 -38.39
CA LEU A 11 25.94 50.49 -37.66
C LEU A 11 24.42 50.57 -37.38
N GLY A 12 23.85 49.37 -37.10
CA GLY A 12 22.67 49.08 -36.25
C GLY A 12 21.53 48.39 -37.03
N LEU A 13 20.79 47.38 -36.57
CA LEU A 13 20.57 46.77 -35.26
C LEU A 13 19.84 45.41 -35.42
N VAL A 14 19.89 44.60 -34.36
CA VAL A 14 19.25 43.29 -34.09
C VAL A 14 17.72 43.27 -34.29
N GLY A 15 17.13 42.12 -34.67
CA GLY A 15 15.67 41.90 -34.57
C GLY A 15 15.15 40.49 -34.91
N LEU A 16 14.88 39.70 -33.84
CA LEU A 16 13.86 38.64 -33.69
C LEU A 16 14.13 37.20 -34.20
N VAL A 17 14.73 36.39 -33.31
CA VAL A 17 14.52 34.93 -33.19
C VAL A 17 13.65 34.72 -31.95
N LEU A 18 12.53 34.00 -32.06
CA LEU A 18 11.75 33.26 -31.04
C LEU A 18 10.24 33.38 -31.27
N LEU A 19 9.58 32.25 -31.52
CA LEU A 19 8.27 31.83 -30.99
C LEU A 19 7.80 30.57 -31.75
N GLY A 20 8.33 29.43 -31.33
CA GLY A 20 7.90 28.10 -31.74
C GLY A 20 7.91 27.18 -30.52
N SER A 21 7.23 27.60 -29.45
CA SER A 21 7.06 26.82 -28.24
C SER A 21 6.24 25.57 -28.58
N GLY A 22 6.94 24.45 -28.79
CA GLY A 22 6.33 23.14 -28.78
C GLY A 22 5.81 22.88 -27.37
N LEU A 23 4.49 23.01 -27.17
CA LEU A 23 3.79 22.34 -26.09
C LEU A 23 3.92 20.83 -26.34
N LEU A 24 4.96 20.22 -25.78
CA LEU A 24 4.90 18.81 -25.43
C LEU A 24 3.91 18.72 -24.27
N ALA A 25 2.65 18.44 -24.60
CA ALA A 25 1.69 17.99 -23.60
C ALA A 25 2.28 16.72 -22.97
N ALA A 26 2.73 16.84 -21.72
CA ALA A 26 3.00 15.69 -20.89
C ALA A 26 1.70 14.87 -20.85
N GLY A 27 1.72 13.69 -21.48
CA GLY A 27 0.61 12.76 -21.35
C GLY A 27 0.39 12.43 -19.88
N PRO A 28 -0.86 12.14 -19.46
CA PRO A 28 -1.11 11.72 -18.09
C PRO A 28 -0.22 10.51 -17.78
N ALA A 29 0.44 10.54 -16.62
CA ALA A 29 1.12 9.39 -16.06
C ALA A 29 0.16 8.19 -16.15
N ALA A 30 0.63 7.05 -16.66
CA ALA A 30 -0.17 5.85 -16.72
C ALA A 30 -0.65 5.53 -15.29
N ALA A 31 -1.96 5.66 -15.06
CA ALA A 31 -2.58 5.16 -13.85
C ALA A 31 -2.30 3.66 -13.77
N ASP A 32 -1.81 3.19 -12.61
CA ASP A 32 -1.62 1.76 -12.38
C ASP A 32 -2.93 1.01 -12.69
N GLU A 33 -2.83 -0.09 -13.44
CA GLU A 33 -4.00 -0.88 -13.83
C GLU A 33 -4.71 -1.42 -12.58
N ALA A 34 -6.03 -1.24 -12.49
CA ALA A 34 -6.83 -1.67 -11.35
C ALA A 34 -6.64 -3.17 -11.06
N PRO A 35 -6.53 -3.59 -9.78
CA PRO A 35 -6.31 -4.97 -9.44
C PRO A 35 -7.46 -5.86 -9.91
N LYS A 36 -7.12 -6.98 -10.54
CA LYS A 36 -8.08 -7.98 -11.02
C LYS A 36 -8.19 -9.11 -10.01
N ILE A 37 -9.41 -9.42 -9.59
CA ILE A 37 -9.71 -10.53 -8.68
C ILE A 37 -10.49 -11.58 -9.45
N LEU A 38 -10.01 -12.82 -9.43
CA LEU A 38 -10.77 -13.97 -9.93
C LEU A 38 -11.09 -14.90 -8.77
N LEU A 39 -12.38 -15.06 -8.49
CA LEU A 39 -12.88 -16.03 -7.53
C LEU A 39 -12.97 -17.39 -8.24
N LEU A 40 -12.33 -18.41 -7.70
CA LEU A 40 -12.33 -19.77 -8.23
C LEU A 40 -13.05 -20.68 -7.24
N LEU A 41 -14.29 -21.04 -7.55
CA LEU A 41 -15.16 -21.79 -6.66
C LEU A 41 -15.21 -23.27 -7.02
N ASP A 42 -15.00 -24.11 -6.03
CA ASP A 42 -15.32 -25.54 -6.06
C ASP A 42 -16.82 -25.77 -6.12
N THR A 43 -17.26 -26.51 -7.13
CA THR A 43 -18.63 -27.01 -7.23
C THR A 43 -18.65 -28.53 -7.36
N SER A 44 -17.64 -29.22 -6.88
CA SER A 44 -17.62 -30.69 -6.85
C SER A 44 -18.72 -31.24 -5.94
N GLY A 45 -19.01 -32.54 -6.08
CA GLY A 45 -20.09 -33.19 -5.33
C GLY A 45 -19.97 -33.05 -3.80
N SER A 46 -18.76 -32.97 -3.24
CA SER A 46 -18.52 -32.79 -1.80
C SER A 46 -19.06 -31.47 -1.27
N MET A 47 -19.16 -30.44 -2.11
CA MET A 47 -19.77 -29.16 -1.72
C MET A 47 -21.27 -29.29 -1.40
N GLY A 48 -21.90 -30.39 -1.80
CA GLY A 48 -23.26 -30.75 -1.40
C GLY A 48 -23.40 -31.16 0.08
N ASP A 49 -22.29 -31.47 0.76
CA ASP A 49 -22.30 -31.93 2.15
C ASP A 49 -22.74 -30.85 3.14
N LYS A 50 -23.23 -31.28 4.29
CA LYS A 50 -23.69 -30.39 5.36
C LYS A 50 -22.54 -29.82 6.16
N LEU A 51 -22.64 -28.55 6.52
CA LEU A 51 -21.80 -27.94 7.54
C LEU A 51 -22.29 -28.31 8.95
N PRO A 52 -21.40 -28.42 9.96
CA PRO A 52 -21.80 -28.62 11.35
C PRO A 52 -22.72 -27.51 11.89
N SER A 53 -22.55 -26.28 11.38
CA SER A 53 -23.37 -25.10 11.69
C SER A 53 -24.74 -25.08 11.00
N GLY A 54 -25.03 -26.04 10.13
CA GLY A 54 -26.26 -26.13 9.34
C GLY A 54 -26.13 -25.58 7.92
N GLY A 55 -27.02 -26.03 7.02
CA GLY A 55 -26.92 -25.77 5.58
C GLY A 55 -25.85 -26.63 4.89
N THR A 56 -25.70 -26.47 3.57
CA THR A 56 -24.64 -27.14 2.79
C THR A 56 -23.42 -26.23 2.63
N LYS A 57 -22.24 -26.82 2.42
CA LYS A 57 -21.01 -26.08 2.11
C LYS A 57 -21.21 -25.15 0.90
N PHE A 58 -21.88 -25.65 -0.14
CA PHE A 58 -22.23 -24.87 -1.32
C PHE A 58 -23.15 -23.69 -1.01
N ALA A 59 -24.17 -23.86 -0.17
CA ALA A 59 -25.05 -22.76 0.23
C ALA A 59 -24.28 -21.68 1.02
N ALA A 60 -23.34 -22.09 1.86
CA ALA A 60 -22.44 -21.15 2.55
C ALA A 60 -21.55 -20.38 1.56
N ALA A 61 -20.96 -21.07 0.59
CA ALA A 61 -20.14 -20.44 -0.45
C ALA A 61 -20.94 -19.44 -1.29
N LYS A 62 -22.16 -19.79 -1.72
CA LYS A 62 -23.06 -18.85 -2.40
C LYS A 62 -23.31 -17.60 -1.56
N LYS A 63 -23.67 -17.77 -0.28
CA LYS A 63 -23.96 -16.65 0.61
C LYS A 63 -22.74 -15.72 0.75
N ALA A 64 -21.56 -16.30 0.93
CA ALA A 64 -20.33 -15.52 1.08
C ALA A 64 -19.94 -14.77 -0.21
N LEU A 65 -20.11 -15.37 -1.39
CA LEU A 65 -19.86 -14.69 -2.67
C LEU A 65 -20.81 -13.50 -2.90
N LYS A 66 -22.10 -13.65 -2.57
CA LYS A 66 -23.08 -12.54 -2.65
C LYS A 66 -22.74 -11.42 -1.68
N SER A 67 -22.31 -11.80 -0.49
CA SER A 67 -21.90 -10.87 0.57
C SER A 67 -20.62 -10.09 0.22
N VAL A 68 -19.65 -10.76 -0.43
CA VAL A 68 -18.49 -10.10 -1.06
C VAL A 68 -18.96 -9.10 -2.10
N ALA A 69 -19.86 -9.50 -3.01
CA ALA A 69 -20.33 -8.64 -4.09
C ALA A 69 -20.96 -7.33 -3.56
N ALA A 70 -21.72 -7.42 -2.47
CA ALA A 70 -22.33 -6.27 -1.80
C ALA A 70 -21.32 -5.39 -1.02
N SER A 71 -20.11 -5.87 -0.76
CA SER A 71 -19.13 -5.21 0.09
C SER A 71 -18.00 -4.50 -0.67
N LEU A 72 -17.80 -4.84 -1.94
CA LEU A 72 -16.72 -4.28 -2.74
C LEU A 72 -17.15 -2.95 -3.37
N PRO A 73 -16.24 -1.97 -3.52
CA PRO A 73 -16.53 -0.72 -4.19
C PRO A 73 -17.02 -0.94 -5.63
N PRO A 74 -18.02 -0.17 -6.11
CA PRO A 74 -18.45 -0.20 -7.50
C PRO A 74 -17.28 -0.03 -8.46
N GLY A 75 -17.25 -0.80 -9.54
CA GLY A 75 -16.20 -0.71 -10.57
C GLY A 75 -14.97 -1.58 -10.34
N THR A 76 -14.89 -2.29 -9.21
CA THR A 76 -13.83 -3.27 -8.93
C THR A 76 -13.78 -4.35 -10.01
N GLN A 77 -12.59 -4.70 -10.51
CA GLN A 77 -12.41 -5.75 -11.52
C GLN A 77 -12.52 -7.15 -10.89
N VAL A 78 -13.68 -7.79 -10.99
CA VAL A 78 -13.93 -9.12 -10.42
C VAL A 78 -14.46 -10.08 -11.47
N GLY A 79 -13.98 -11.32 -11.46
CA GLY A 79 -14.56 -12.45 -12.19
C GLY A 79 -14.89 -13.62 -11.26
N LEU A 80 -15.66 -14.58 -11.77
CA LEU A 80 -16.00 -15.83 -11.11
C LEU A 80 -15.82 -16.99 -12.09
N ARG A 81 -15.01 -17.97 -11.67
CA ARG A 81 -14.85 -19.26 -12.32
C ARG A 81 -15.32 -20.36 -11.37
N VAL A 82 -15.90 -21.40 -11.94
CA VAL A 82 -16.29 -22.62 -11.23
C VAL A 82 -15.59 -23.83 -11.84
N TYR A 83 -15.45 -24.89 -11.07
CA TYR A 83 -15.02 -26.19 -11.57
C TYR A 83 -15.83 -27.33 -10.98
N GLY A 84 -15.97 -28.43 -11.73
CA GLY A 84 -16.81 -29.56 -11.36
C GLY A 84 -18.30 -29.22 -11.43
N SER A 85 -18.72 -28.42 -12.42
CA SER A 85 -20.08 -27.88 -12.49
C SER A 85 -20.98 -28.53 -13.54
N GLU A 86 -20.41 -29.09 -14.61
CA GLU A 86 -21.14 -29.57 -15.79
C GLU A 86 -21.04 -31.09 -15.98
N VAL A 87 -19.90 -31.70 -15.66
CA VAL A 87 -19.65 -33.12 -15.88
C VAL A 87 -19.90 -33.89 -14.58
N THR A 88 -20.97 -34.66 -14.56
CA THR A 88 -21.40 -35.42 -13.36
C THR A 88 -20.83 -36.83 -13.29
N GLU A 89 -20.36 -37.38 -14.42
CA GLU A 89 -19.74 -38.69 -14.45
C GLU A 89 -18.31 -38.62 -13.89
N PRO A 90 -17.89 -39.59 -13.05
CA PRO A 90 -16.53 -39.65 -12.55
C PRO A 90 -15.51 -39.76 -13.69
N GLN A 91 -14.28 -39.30 -13.44
CA GLN A 91 -13.20 -39.27 -14.45
C GLN A 91 -12.91 -40.64 -15.09
N ALA A 92 -13.15 -41.73 -14.36
CA ALA A 92 -12.98 -43.09 -14.86
C ALA A 92 -13.96 -43.46 -15.98
N LYS A 93 -15.13 -42.79 -16.02
CA LYS A 93 -16.16 -42.95 -17.05
C LYS A 93 -16.11 -41.83 -18.08
N ASN A 94 -15.78 -40.61 -17.66
CA ASN A 94 -15.67 -39.46 -18.53
C ASN A 94 -14.42 -38.64 -18.19
N PRO A 95 -13.30 -38.81 -18.93
CA PRO A 95 -12.08 -38.04 -18.70
C PRO A 95 -12.25 -36.53 -18.86
N ALA A 96 -13.34 -36.05 -19.49
CA ALA A 96 -13.64 -34.62 -19.57
C ALA A 96 -13.96 -34.00 -18.20
N ALA A 97 -14.34 -34.81 -17.19
CA ALA A 97 -14.54 -34.33 -15.83
C ALA A 97 -13.30 -33.63 -15.26
N CYS A 98 -12.11 -34.09 -15.63
CA CYS A 98 -10.84 -33.47 -15.22
C CYS A 98 -10.46 -32.21 -16.01
N LYS A 99 -11.34 -31.75 -16.90
CA LYS A 99 -11.24 -30.48 -17.62
C LYS A 99 -12.49 -29.62 -17.43
N ASP A 100 -13.38 -29.97 -16.50
CA ASP A 100 -14.60 -29.23 -16.19
C ASP A 100 -14.26 -27.95 -15.40
N SER A 101 -14.10 -26.85 -16.12
CA SER A 101 -13.83 -25.53 -15.57
C SER A 101 -14.44 -24.45 -16.45
N LYS A 102 -15.15 -23.48 -15.86
CA LYS A 102 -15.91 -22.49 -16.62
C LYS A 102 -15.88 -21.11 -15.99
N LEU A 103 -15.53 -20.10 -16.79
CA LEU A 103 -15.71 -18.69 -16.45
C LEU A 103 -17.21 -18.36 -16.54
N VAL A 104 -17.85 -18.19 -15.40
CA VAL A 104 -19.29 -17.87 -15.32
C VAL A 104 -19.55 -16.38 -15.20
N LEU A 105 -18.56 -15.63 -14.73
CA LEU A 105 -18.51 -14.18 -14.76
C LEU A 105 -17.14 -13.74 -15.27
N PRO A 106 -17.03 -13.17 -16.48
CA PRO A 106 -15.79 -12.59 -16.96
C PRO A 106 -15.26 -11.48 -16.04
N ILE A 107 -13.95 -11.30 -16.01
CA ILE A 107 -13.34 -10.21 -15.26
C ILE A 107 -13.79 -8.88 -15.87
N GLY A 108 -14.37 -8.04 -15.02
CA GLY A 108 -14.79 -6.71 -15.39
C GLY A 108 -15.32 -5.94 -14.17
N PRO A 109 -15.78 -4.70 -14.37
CA PRO A 109 -16.43 -3.91 -13.33
C PRO A 109 -17.55 -4.72 -12.67
N LEU A 110 -17.43 -4.95 -11.36
CA LEU A 110 -18.37 -5.75 -10.60
C LEU A 110 -19.75 -5.09 -10.61
N ASP A 111 -20.74 -5.87 -11.06
CA ASP A 111 -22.17 -5.61 -10.88
C ASP A 111 -22.75 -6.68 -9.96
N GLU A 112 -23.28 -6.25 -8.81
CA GLU A 112 -23.77 -7.15 -7.76
C GLU A 112 -24.88 -8.07 -8.30
N ALA A 113 -25.82 -7.53 -9.09
CA ALA A 113 -26.93 -8.30 -9.63
C ALA A 113 -26.46 -9.40 -10.61
N THR A 114 -25.44 -9.11 -11.41
CA THR A 114 -24.85 -10.06 -12.35
C THR A 114 -24.03 -11.12 -11.63
N MET A 115 -23.26 -10.76 -10.61
CA MET A 115 -22.58 -11.73 -9.75
C MET A 115 -23.59 -12.67 -9.06
N ASN A 116 -24.67 -12.12 -8.49
CA ASN A 116 -25.70 -12.91 -7.82
C ASN A 116 -26.37 -13.91 -8.77
N ARG A 117 -26.68 -13.49 -10.01
CA ARG A 117 -27.22 -14.38 -11.05
C ARG A 117 -26.24 -15.47 -11.47
N ALA A 118 -24.97 -15.12 -11.65
CA ALA A 118 -23.92 -16.09 -11.98
C ALA A 118 -23.78 -17.14 -10.87
N VAL A 119 -23.71 -16.71 -9.61
CA VAL A 119 -23.66 -17.60 -8.44
C VAL A 119 -24.87 -18.55 -8.40
N ASP A 120 -26.07 -18.09 -8.75
CA ASP A 120 -27.27 -18.91 -8.71
C ASP A 120 -27.40 -19.91 -9.88
N SER A 121 -26.59 -19.79 -10.94
CA SER A 121 -26.77 -20.55 -12.18
C SER A 121 -26.18 -21.97 -12.18
N PHE A 122 -25.48 -22.38 -11.12
CA PHE A 122 -24.81 -23.67 -11.04
C PHE A 122 -25.10 -24.42 -9.73
N SER A 123 -24.79 -25.73 -9.72
CA SER A 123 -25.06 -26.68 -8.64
C SER A 123 -23.87 -27.64 -8.46
N PRO A 124 -23.67 -28.23 -7.27
CA PRO A 124 -22.46 -28.99 -6.97
C PRO A 124 -22.56 -30.44 -7.46
N ASN A 125 -21.85 -30.84 -8.52
CA ASN A 125 -22.08 -32.15 -9.15
C ASN A 125 -20.85 -32.91 -9.71
N GLY A 126 -19.65 -32.31 -9.78
CA GLY A 126 -18.52 -32.88 -10.54
C GLY A 126 -17.27 -33.28 -9.74
N GLU A 127 -16.19 -33.55 -10.46
CA GLU A 127 -14.84 -33.81 -9.94
C GLU A 127 -14.12 -32.49 -9.56
N THR A 128 -12.89 -32.59 -9.01
CA THR A 128 -12.14 -31.46 -8.43
C THR A 128 -10.84 -31.17 -9.22
N PRO A 129 -10.90 -30.65 -10.47
CA PRO A 129 -9.72 -30.39 -11.29
C PRO A 129 -9.05 -29.04 -10.95
N ILE A 130 -8.49 -28.90 -9.75
CA ILE A 130 -7.91 -27.64 -9.23
C ILE A 130 -6.76 -27.17 -10.12
N ALA A 131 -5.81 -28.03 -10.46
CA ALA A 131 -4.62 -27.71 -11.25
C ALA A 131 -4.99 -27.19 -12.66
N TYR A 132 -5.93 -27.85 -13.33
CA TYR A 132 -6.42 -27.40 -14.63
C TYR A 132 -7.13 -26.05 -14.51
N SER A 133 -7.99 -25.90 -13.51
CA SER A 133 -8.79 -24.70 -13.30
C SER A 133 -7.95 -23.48 -12.91
N MET A 134 -6.89 -23.66 -12.12
CA MET A 134 -5.90 -22.61 -11.84
C MET A 134 -5.20 -22.16 -13.12
N GLY A 135 -4.84 -23.10 -14.00
CA GLY A 135 -4.24 -22.76 -15.30
C GLY A 135 -5.15 -21.88 -16.14
N GLN A 136 -6.43 -22.26 -16.25
CA GLN A 136 -7.43 -21.44 -16.94
C GLN A 136 -7.60 -20.07 -16.28
N ALA A 137 -7.76 -20.04 -14.95
CA ALA A 137 -7.94 -18.82 -14.18
C ALA A 137 -6.83 -17.78 -14.39
N VAL A 138 -5.58 -18.23 -14.46
CA VAL A 138 -4.43 -17.36 -14.76
C VAL A 138 -4.52 -16.77 -16.15
N ASP A 139 -5.02 -17.52 -17.14
CA ASP A 139 -5.17 -17.02 -18.49
C ASP A 139 -6.28 -15.95 -18.58
N ASP A 140 -7.39 -16.05 -17.82
CA ASP A 140 -8.41 -14.99 -17.83
C ASP A 140 -7.99 -13.73 -17.04
N LEU A 141 -7.15 -13.89 -16.00
CA LEU A 141 -6.56 -12.76 -15.28
C LEU A 141 -5.66 -11.90 -16.18
N GLY A 142 -5.22 -12.44 -17.32
CA GLY A 142 -4.31 -11.78 -18.24
C GLY A 142 -2.86 -11.78 -17.73
N ASP A 143 -2.00 -11.03 -18.43
CA ASP A 143 -0.55 -11.01 -18.24
C ASP A 143 -0.02 -9.81 -17.45
N SER A 144 -0.85 -8.79 -17.26
CA SER A 144 -0.49 -7.46 -16.73
C SER A 144 -1.36 -7.04 -15.53
N GLY A 145 -0.83 -6.10 -14.75
CA GLY A 145 -1.44 -5.58 -13.53
C GLY A 145 -1.39 -6.53 -12.33
N LYS A 146 -1.84 -6.03 -11.17
CA LYS A 146 -2.00 -6.83 -9.95
C LYS A 146 -3.14 -7.83 -10.14
N ARG A 147 -2.85 -9.12 -9.99
CA ARG A 147 -3.79 -10.22 -10.26
C ARG A 147 -3.90 -11.12 -9.04
N VAL A 148 -5.11 -11.35 -8.58
CA VAL A 148 -5.37 -12.16 -7.40
C VAL A 148 -6.37 -13.26 -7.72
N LEU A 149 -5.95 -14.50 -7.56
CA LEU A 149 -6.81 -15.67 -7.59
C LEU A 149 -7.20 -16.03 -6.16
N ILE A 150 -8.49 -16.25 -5.90
CA ILE A 150 -8.99 -16.74 -4.60
C ILE A 150 -9.71 -18.06 -4.83
N LEU A 151 -9.08 -19.17 -4.44
CA LEU A 151 -9.65 -20.51 -4.48
C LEU A 151 -10.54 -20.75 -3.26
N ILE A 152 -11.77 -21.19 -3.47
CA ILE A 152 -12.68 -21.65 -2.41
C ILE A 152 -12.95 -23.13 -2.64
N SER A 153 -12.46 -24.01 -1.76
CA SER A 153 -12.59 -25.46 -1.91
C SER A 153 -12.82 -26.17 -0.59
N ASP A 154 -13.56 -27.27 -0.64
CA ASP A 154 -13.78 -28.18 0.49
C ASP A 154 -13.05 -29.53 0.33
N GLY A 155 -12.29 -29.69 -0.75
CA GLY A 155 -11.87 -30.99 -1.25
C GLY A 155 -10.42 -31.04 -1.69
N ARG A 156 -10.01 -32.26 -2.05
CA ARG A 156 -8.68 -32.55 -2.57
C ARG A 156 -8.76 -32.66 -4.09
N GLU A 157 -7.69 -32.24 -4.76
CA GLU A 157 -7.48 -32.59 -6.17
C GLU A 157 -7.59 -34.10 -6.34
N ASN A 158 -8.50 -34.55 -7.21
CA ASN A 158 -8.67 -35.96 -7.56
C ASN A 158 -8.34 -36.25 -9.02
N CYS A 159 -7.95 -35.26 -9.83
CA CYS A 159 -7.73 -35.40 -11.27
C CYS A 159 -6.24 -35.44 -11.68
N ALA A 160 -5.45 -34.44 -11.28
CA ALA A 160 -4.10 -34.24 -11.82
C ALA A 160 -2.93 -34.57 -10.86
N GLY A 161 -3.18 -35.31 -9.77
CA GLY A 161 -2.16 -35.60 -8.75
C GLY A 161 -1.97 -34.43 -7.78
N ASP A 162 -0.73 -34.04 -7.47
CA ASP A 162 -0.45 -32.89 -6.59
C ASP A 162 -0.54 -31.56 -7.39
N PRO A 163 -1.45 -30.63 -7.04
CA PRO A 163 -1.59 -29.33 -7.70
C PRO A 163 -0.51 -28.31 -7.29
N CYS A 164 0.25 -28.56 -6.22
CA CYS A 164 1.19 -27.57 -5.70
C CYS A 164 2.36 -27.24 -6.67
N PRO A 165 2.99 -28.21 -7.36
CA PRO A 165 3.97 -27.92 -8.41
C PRO A 165 3.40 -27.07 -9.56
N VAL A 166 2.11 -27.26 -9.89
CA VAL A 166 1.43 -26.46 -10.91
C VAL A 166 1.23 -25.03 -10.43
N ALA A 167 0.79 -24.85 -9.17
CA ALA A 167 0.65 -23.53 -8.57
C ALA A 167 1.95 -22.73 -8.61
N ARG A 168 3.08 -23.37 -8.23
CA ARG A 168 4.42 -22.74 -8.29
C ARG A 168 4.78 -22.30 -9.70
N LYS A 169 4.64 -23.21 -10.67
CA LYS A 169 4.93 -22.90 -12.09
C LYS A 169 4.06 -21.76 -12.63
N LEU A 170 2.79 -21.69 -12.25
CA LEU A 170 1.89 -20.63 -12.67
C LEU A 170 2.25 -19.28 -12.03
N ALA A 171 2.64 -19.28 -10.74
CA ALA A 171 3.06 -18.09 -10.02
C ALA A 171 4.34 -17.45 -10.61
N ASP A 172 5.19 -18.26 -11.24
CA ASP A 172 6.41 -17.78 -11.93
C ASP A 172 6.14 -17.10 -13.28
N ARG A 173 4.90 -17.17 -13.82
CA ARG A 173 4.52 -16.51 -15.08
C ARG A 173 4.34 -14.99 -14.96
N GLY A 174 4.36 -14.43 -13.75
CA GLY A 174 4.16 -13.00 -13.54
C GLY A 174 4.55 -12.55 -12.14
N VAL A 175 5.15 -11.37 -12.03
CA VAL A 175 5.69 -10.82 -10.78
C VAL A 175 4.62 -10.32 -9.79
N ASP A 176 3.38 -10.12 -10.26
CA ASP A 176 2.25 -9.57 -9.48
C ASP A 176 0.99 -10.46 -9.54
N LEU A 177 1.20 -11.78 -9.58
CA LEU A 177 0.15 -12.80 -9.49
C LEU A 177 0.18 -13.45 -8.09
N GLN A 178 -0.96 -13.46 -7.39
CA GLN A 178 -1.13 -14.05 -6.06
C GLN A 178 -2.23 -15.11 -6.05
N PHE A 179 -1.97 -16.27 -5.42
CA PHE A 179 -3.00 -17.28 -5.18
C PHE A 179 -3.32 -17.35 -3.69
N ASN A 180 -4.58 -17.13 -3.36
CA ASN A 180 -5.12 -17.31 -2.02
C ASN A 180 -6.07 -18.52 -2.03
N ALA A 181 -6.26 -19.15 -0.87
CA ALA A 181 -7.17 -20.27 -0.73
C ALA A 181 -8.00 -20.17 0.57
N VAL A 182 -9.26 -20.57 0.49
CA VAL A 182 -10.15 -20.75 1.65
C VAL A 182 -10.60 -22.20 1.66
N GLY A 183 -10.20 -22.94 2.70
CA GLY A 183 -10.61 -24.32 2.95
C GLY A 183 -11.92 -24.36 3.72
N LEU A 184 -13.01 -24.80 3.08
CA LEU A 184 -14.34 -24.88 3.69
C LEU A 184 -14.58 -26.26 4.31
N ALA A 185 -14.49 -26.36 5.63
CA ALA A 185 -14.67 -27.60 6.39
C ALA A 185 -13.82 -28.77 5.82
N VAL A 186 -12.53 -28.51 5.62
CA VAL A 186 -11.56 -29.43 5.00
C VAL A 186 -10.88 -30.35 6.01
N ASP A 187 -10.47 -31.55 5.56
CA ASP A 187 -9.61 -32.43 6.33
C ASP A 187 -8.14 -31.95 6.35
N ALA A 188 -7.30 -32.58 7.19
CA ALA A 188 -5.90 -32.18 7.34
C ALA A 188 -5.07 -32.30 6.04
N THR A 189 -5.43 -33.21 5.14
CA THR A 189 -4.68 -33.39 3.89
C THR A 189 -5.10 -32.37 2.84
N ALA A 190 -6.40 -32.11 2.71
CA ALA A 190 -6.93 -31.03 1.88
C ALA A 190 -6.38 -29.67 2.34
N ARG A 191 -6.40 -29.40 3.65
CA ARG A 191 -5.77 -28.22 4.26
C ARG A 191 -4.32 -28.06 3.81
N LYS A 192 -3.49 -29.10 3.97
CA LYS A 192 -2.07 -29.06 3.58
C LYS A 192 -1.87 -28.77 2.09
N GLN A 193 -2.71 -29.34 1.23
CA GLN A 193 -2.67 -29.09 -0.21
C GLN A 193 -3.03 -27.64 -0.56
N LEU A 194 -4.10 -27.10 0.03
CA LEU A 194 -4.53 -25.71 -0.19
C LEU A 194 -3.53 -24.70 0.37
N GLN A 195 -2.92 -24.97 1.54
CA GLN A 195 -1.81 -24.19 2.08
C GLN A 195 -0.62 -24.18 1.12
N CYS A 196 -0.28 -25.33 0.53
CA CYS A 196 0.80 -25.43 -0.46
C CYS A 196 0.50 -24.58 -1.72
N ILE A 197 -0.73 -24.62 -2.23
CA ILE A 197 -1.17 -23.79 -3.37
C ILE A 197 -1.02 -22.30 -3.04
N ALA A 198 -1.55 -21.87 -1.89
CA ALA A 198 -1.50 -20.46 -1.49
C ALA A 198 -0.06 -19.98 -1.29
N GLY A 199 0.75 -20.73 -0.54
CA GLY A 199 2.16 -20.42 -0.30
C GLY A 199 2.98 -20.42 -1.60
N ALA A 200 2.79 -21.41 -2.48
CA ALA A 200 3.44 -21.45 -3.79
C ALA A 200 3.03 -20.27 -4.70
N GLY A 201 1.79 -19.81 -4.57
CA GLY A 201 1.26 -18.63 -5.24
C GLY A 201 1.49 -17.32 -4.51
N ARG A 202 2.32 -17.27 -3.46
CA ARG A 202 2.63 -16.06 -2.68
C ARG A 202 1.38 -15.35 -2.12
N GLY A 203 0.34 -16.11 -1.77
CA GLY A 203 -0.86 -15.60 -1.10
C GLY A 203 -1.16 -16.39 0.17
N ALA A 204 -2.37 -16.21 0.69
CA ALA A 204 -2.77 -16.65 2.01
C ALA A 204 -3.79 -17.79 2.01
N TYR A 205 -3.74 -18.61 3.07
CA TYR A 205 -4.71 -19.68 3.33
C TYR A 205 -5.58 -19.38 4.56
N TYR A 206 -6.87 -19.64 4.45
CA TYR A 206 -7.84 -19.49 5.55
C TYR A 206 -8.66 -20.76 5.73
N ASP A 207 -8.81 -21.22 6.98
CA ASP A 207 -9.83 -22.20 7.34
C ASP A 207 -11.19 -21.50 7.51
N ALA A 208 -12.25 -22.17 7.06
CA ALA A 208 -13.63 -21.79 7.30
C ALA A 208 -14.44 -23.02 7.73
N ASP A 209 -14.76 -23.11 9.02
CA ASP A 209 -15.56 -24.21 9.58
C ASP A 209 -17.08 -23.97 9.44
N ASP A 210 -17.47 -22.73 9.16
CA ASP A 210 -18.85 -22.31 9.04
C ASP A 210 -19.03 -21.17 8.04
N THR A 211 -20.30 -20.79 7.80
CA THR A 211 -20.62 -19.72 6.85
C THR A 211 -20.09 -18.35 7.27
N THR A 212 -19.98 -18.08 8.59
CA THR A 212 -19.55 -16.79 9.12
C THR A 212 -18.05 -16.60 8.93
N SER A 213 -17.26 -17.63 9.21
CA SER A 213 -15.82 -17.67 8.96
C SER A 213 -15.51 -17.63 7.47
N LEU A 214 -16.27 -18.33 6.63
CA LEU A 214 -16.13 -18.24 5.16
C LEU A 214 -16.36 -16.82 4.65
N ASP A 215 -17.45 -16.18 5.07
CA ASP A 215 -17.77 -14.80 4.70
C ASP A 215 -16.67 -13.83 5.12
N ARG A 216 -16.21 -13.93 6.37
CA ARG A 216 -15.12 -13.10 6.90
C ARG A 216 -13.84 -13.27 6.10
N SER A 217 -13.42 -14.52 5.85
CA SER A 217 -12.19 -14.83 5.11
C SER A 217 -12.24 -14.31 3.68
N LEU A 218 -13.38 -14.46 2.99
CA LEU A 218 -13.55 -13.96 1.63
C LEU A 218 -13.60 -12.43 1.54
N ARG A 219 -14.33 -11.76 2.44
CA ARG A 219 -14.31 -10.29 2.53
C ARG A 219 -12.91 -9.77 2.79
N LYS A 220 -12.19 -10.39 3.72
CA LYS A 220 -10.81 -10.03 4.05
C LYS A 220 -9.87 -10.21 2.86
N LEU A 221 -9.88 -11.36 2.20
CA LEU A 221 -9.05 -11.64 1.03
C LEU A 221 -9.33 -10.70 -0.13
N THR A 222 -10.60 -10.44 -0.42
CA THR A 222 -10.99 -9.52 -1.49
C THR A 222 -10.61 -8.09 -1.15
N GLN A 223 -10.87 -7.61 0.07
CA GLN A 223 -10.43 -6.28 0.51
C GLN A 223 -8.91 -6.14 0.51
N ARG A 224 -8.15 -7.15 0.94
CA ARG A 224 -6.68 -7.16 0.84
C ARG A 224 -6.18 -7.16 -0.60
N ALA A 225 -6.83 -7.91 -1.48
CA ALA A 225 -6.54 -7.90 -2.91
C ALA A 225 -6.75 -6.49 -3.51
N LEU A 226 -7.80 -5.80 -3.04
CA LEU A 226 -8.12 -4.44 -3.43
C LEU A 226 -7.28 -3.37 -2.78
N ARG A 227 -6.59 -3.63 -1.66
CA ARG A 227 -5.59 -2.71 -1.13
C ARG A 227 -4.53 -2.54 -2.21
N PRO A 228 -4.44 -1.39 -2.89
CA PRO A 228 -3.18 -1.06 -3.51
C PRO A 228 -2.15 -1.05 -2.37
N PHE A 229 -0.89 -1.30 -2.68
CA PHE A 229 0.09 -0.56 -1.89
C PHE A 229 -0.21 0.91 -2.20
N GLU A 230 -1.02 1.57 -1.36
CA GLU A 230 -1.29 3.00 -1.51
C GLU A 230 -0.10 3.74 -0.95
N ALA A 231 0.92 3.80 -1.79
CA ALA A 231 1.71 5.00 -1.86
C ALA A 231 0.74 6.11 -2.31
N SER A 232 0.48 7.07 -1.43
CA SER A 232 -0.36 8.22 -1.66
C SER A 232 0.46 9.49 -1.51
N GLY A 233 -0.01 10.56 -2.11
CA GLY A 233 0.69 11.83 -2.13
C GLY A 233 0.56 12.53 -3.47
N THR A 234 0.91 13.81 -3.47
CA THR A 234 1.00 14.59 -4.70
C THR A 234 2.15 14.05 -5.54
N PRO A 235 1.93 13.65 -6.81
CA PRO A 235 3.01 13.16 -7.66
C PRO A 235 4.11 14.22 -7.81
N VAL A 236 5.34 13.82 -7.56
CA VAL A 236 6.54 14.64 -7.75
C VAL A 236 7.61 13.79 -8.43
N ARG A 237 8.59 14.44 -9.06
CA ARG A 237 9.76 13.75 -9.63
C ARG A 237 11.02 14.50 -9.24
N GLY A 238 11.76 13.94 -8.28
CA GLY A 238 13.09 14.40 -7.94
C GLY A 238 14.01 14.38 -9.17
N THR A 239 14.93 15.32 -9.23
CA THR A 239 15.92 15.42 -10.31
C THR A 239 17.29 14.98 -9.81
N SER A 240 18.17 14.60 -10.72
CA SER A 240 19.57 14.28 -10.39
C SER A 240 20.47 15.52 -10.29
N ASP A 241 19.98 16.69 -10.72
CA ASP A 241 20.66 17.98 -10.61
C ASP A 241 19.93 18.86 -9.59
N PRO A 242 20.58 19.24 -8.47
CA PRO A 242 19.96 20.05 -7.42
C PRO A 242 19.47 21.41 -7.92
N ALA A 243 20.07 21.98 -8.96
CA ALA A 243 19.64 23.27 -9.51
C ALA A 243 18.27 23.20 -10.23
N SER A 244 17.83 21.99 -10.58
CA SER A 244 16.55 21.73 -11.25
C SER A 244 15.53 21.03 -10.35
N ALA A 245 15.85 20.87 -9.06
CA ALA A 245 15.04 20.14 -8.10
C ALA A 245 13.63 20.75 -7.95
N PRO A 246 12.56 19.94 -8.02
CA PRO A 246 11.22 20.44 -7.79
C PRO A 246 11.08 20.99 -6.38
N GLN A 247 10.27 22.04 -6.25
CA GLN A 247 9.93 22.61 -4.96
C GLN A 247 8.80 21.81 -4.32
N VAL A 248 8.98 21.44 -3.05
CA VAL A 248 7.97 20.83 -2.19
C VAL A 248 7.78 21.71 -0.95
N GLY A 249 6.60 21.63 -0.34
CA GLY A 249 6.28 22.29 0.92
C GLY A 249 5.71 21.26 1.90
N PRO A 250 5.12 21.69 3.02
CA PRO A 250 4.43 20.79 3.93
C PRO A 250 3.34 19.99 3.21
N GLY A 251 3.40 18.66 3.31
CA GLY A 251 2.51 17.77 2.58
C GLY A 251 3.11 16.40 2.32
N GLN A 252 2.30 15.54 1.71
CA GLN A 252 2.68 14.19 1.32
C GLN A 252 2.81 14.10 -0.20
N TYR A 253 3.89 13.49 -0.66
CA TYR A 253 4.29 13.37 -2.05
C TYR A 253 4.62 11.93 -2.41
N LEU A 254 4.50 11.61 -3.69
CA LEU A 254 4.82 10.29 -4.23
C LEU A 254 5.79 10.42 -5.40
N ASP A 255 6.92 9.72 -5.33
CA ASP A 255 7.88 9.56 -6.42
C ASP A 255 8.20 8.08 -6.65
N ARG A 256 9.01 7.79 -7.67
CA ARG A 256 9.36 6.45 -8.15
C ARG A 256 10.86 6.37 -8.37
N TYR A 257 11.51 5.49 -7.63
CA TYR A 257 12.97 5.40 -7.58
C TYR A 257 13.40 4.12 -8.28
N ASP A 258 14.19 4.25 -9.34
CA ASP A 258 14.79 3.11 -10.01
C ASP A 258 15.86 2.45 -9.14
N ALA A 259 16.21 1.21 -9.47
CA ALA A 259 17.33 0.56 -8.81
C ALA A 259 18.65 1.20 -9.30
N GLY A 260 19.32 1.95 -8.44
CA GLY A 260 20.59 2.58 -8.75
C GLY A 260 20.88 3.78 -7.85
N THR A 261 22.14 4.21 -7.82
CA THR A 261 22.65 5.21 -6.86
C THR A 261 22.43 6.66 -7.31
N ALA A 262 21.49 6.92 -8.23
CA ALA A 262 21.22 8.28 -8.68
C ALA A 262 20.48 9.04 -7.57
N PRO A 263 20.94 10.25 -7.19
CA PRO A 263 20.23 11.06 -6.22
C PRO A 263 18.94 11.63 -6.80
N HIS A 264 17.94 11.77 -5.94
CA HIS A 264 16.72 12.53 -6.17
C HIS A 264 16.75 13.76 -5.27
N TYR A 265 16.78 14.95 -5.87
CA TYR A 265 16.80 16.23 -5.16
C TYR A 265 15.42 16.88 -5.11
N TYR A 266 15.12 17.55 -3.99
CA TYR A 266 13.94 18.38 -3.76
C TYR A 266 14.32 19.65 -3.02
N THR A 267 13.72 20.79 -3.37
CA THR A 267 13.87 22.03 -2.58
C THR A 267 12.69 22.21 -1.65
N ILE A 268 12.94 22.56 -0.38
CA ILE A 268 11.92 22.75 0.64
C ILE A 268 11.94 24.21 1.07
N ASN A 269 10.89 24.95 0.76
CA ASN A 269 10.72 26.30 1.30
C ASN A 269 10.20 26.21 2.73
N ARG A 270 10.75 27.03 3.61
CA ARG A 270 10.38 27.08 5.03
C ARG A 270 10.43 28.50 5.58
N THR A 271 9.78 28.69 6.71
CA THR A 271 9.90 29.89 7.55
C THR A 271 11.22 29.82 8.31
N PRO A 272 12.10 30.84 8.26
CA PRO A 272 13.29 30.90 9.12
C PRO A 272 12.93 30.69 10.59
N GLY A 273 13.73 29.89 11.31
CA GLY A 273 13.45 29.48 12.70
C GLY A 273 12.49 28.29 12.88
N SER A 274 11.77 27.85 11.84
CA SER A 274 10.93 26.64 11.91
C SER A 274 11.74 25.33 11.99
N THR A 275 11.15 24.24 12.45
CA THR A 275 11.74 22.90 12.29
C THR A 275 11.11 22.21 11.09
N VAL A 276 11.93 21.86 10.09
CA VAL A 276 11.51 21.00 8.98
C VAL A 276 11.84 19.56 9.33
N THR A 277 10.85 18.69 9.16
CA THR A 277 11.01 17.24 9.24
C THR A 277 10.57 16.63 7.92
N ALA A 278 11.51 15.96 7.25
CA ALA A 278 11.27 15.21 6.02
C ALA A 278 11.42 13.72 6.32
N SER A 279 10.40 12.93 5.99
CA SER A 279 10.47 11.48 6.09
C SER A 279 10.24 10.84 4.73
N VAL A 280 11.03 9.80 4.43
CA VAL A 280 10.78 8.93 3.28
C VAL A 280 10.38 7.56 3.77
N ASP A 281 9.43 6.95 3.09
CA ASP A 281 9.10 5.56 3.31
C ASP A 281 8.70 4.85 2.02
N SER A 282 8.91 3.54 2.05
CA SER A 282 8.68 2.68 0.90
C SER A 282 8.29 1.31 1.37
N VAL A 283 7.55 0.59 0.51
CA VAL A 283 7.41 -0.85 0.63
C VAL A 283 8.48 -1.57 -0.18
N VAL A 284 9.32 -2.33 0.52
CA VAL A 284 10.38 -3.12 -0.09
C VAL A 284 9.97 -4.58 -0.24
N ARG A 285 10.37 -5.22 -1.34
CA ARG A 285 10.17 -6.65 -1.53
C ARG A 285 11.15 -7.41 -0.64
N ASN A 286 10.65 -8.38 0.12
CA ASN A 286 11.51 -9.33 0.84
C ASN A 286 11.98 -10.43 -0.13
N VAL A 287 13.27 -10.44 -0.48
CA VAL A 287 13.84 -11.41 -1.43
C VAL A 287 14.18 -12.78 -0.81
N GLY A 288 13.96 -12.98 0.49
CA GLY A 288 14.04 -14.30 1.13
C GLY A 288 15.45 -14.90 1.29
N ILE A 289 16.52 -14.18 0.92
CA ILE A 289 17.91 -14.64 1.06
C ILE A 289 18.50 -14.13 2.38
N LEU A 290 18.68 -15.04 3.36
CA LEU A 290 19.25 -14.73 4.67
C LEU A 290 20.60 -13.98 4.58
N GLY A 291 20.73 -12.89 5.34
CA GLY A 291 21.99 -12.16 5.52
C GLY A 291 22.35 -11.13 4.43
N VAL A 292 21.50 -10.91 3.44
CA VAL A 292 21.74 -9.93 2.37
C VAL A 292 20.98 -8.63 2.67
N ARG A 293 21.64 -7.47 2.50
CA ARG A 293 20.95 -6.17 2.46
C ARG A 293 20.23 -6.10 1.12
N THR A 294 18.96 -5.71 1.06
CA THR A 294 18.25 -5.61 -0.23
C THR A 294 18.25 -4.19 -0.75
N GLU A 295 17.89 -3.24 0.10
CA GLU A 295 17.75 -1.84 -0.21
C GLU A 295 18.38 -0.99 0.90
N LYS A 296 18.88 0.17 0.53
CA LYS A 296 19.24 1.24 1.46
C LYS A 296 18.74 2.57 0.90
N LEU A 297 18.10 3.38 1.74
CA LEU A 297 17.73 4.75 1.42
C LEU A 297 18.63 5.67 2.24
N ASP A 298 19.47 6.45 1.56
CA ASP A 298 20.24 7.52 2.17
C ASP A 298 19.48 8.83 1.97
N MET A 299 19.38 9.64 3.03
CA MET A 299 18.88 11.00 2.93
C MET A 299 19.95 11.98 3.37
N VAL A 300 19.98 13.15 2.75
CA VAL A 300 20.75 14.30 3.24
C VAL A 300 19.86 15.52 3.18
N LEU A 301 19.65 16.17 4.32
CA LEU A 301 19.03 17.49 4.40
C LEU A 301 20.12 18.53 4.62
N SER A 302 20.20 19.51 3.75
CA SER A 302 21.22 20.56 3.78
C SER A 302 20.66 21.93 3.43
N THR A 303 21.43 22.98 3.68
CA THR A 303 21.15 24.33 3.19
C THR A 303 21.46 24.44 1.70
N THR A 304 20.97 25.49 1.05
CA THR A 304 21.30 25.76 -0.36
C THR A 304 22.78 26.11 -0.58
N SER A 305 23.48 26.53 0.50
CA SER A 305 24.92 26.77 0.52
C SER A 305 25.76 25.51 0.77
N GLY A 306 25.13 24.37 1.08
CA GLY A 306 25.79 23.08 1.28
C GLY A 306 26.15 22.73 2.74
N GLU A 307 25.61 23.45 3.73
CA GLU A 307 25.74 23.06 5.14
C GLU A 307 24.83 21.87 5.42
N GLU A 308 25.39 20.74 5.86
CA GLU A 308 24.62 19.54 6.20
C GLU A 308 23.91 19.69 7.56
N CYS A 309 22.60 19.43 7.56
CA CYS A 309 21.77 19.50 8.76
C CYS A 309 21.50 18.12 9.35
N SER A 310 21.22 17.12 8.49
CA SER A 310 20.95 15.75 8.90
C SER A 310 21.18 14.77 7.75
N SER A 311 21.71 13.58 8.04
CA SER A 311 22.06 12.57 7.04
C SER A 311 21.68 11.13 7.45
N PRO A 312 20.39 10.84 7.69
CA PRO A 312 19.98 9.51 8.12
C PRO A 312 20.12 8.51 6.99
N SER A 313 20.57 7.30 7.33
CA SER A 313 20.58 6.14 6.44
C SER A 313 19.62 5.07 6.96
N LEU A 314 18.85 4.49 6.06
CA LEU A 314 17.99 3.34 6.32
C LEU A 314 18.50 2.14 5.54
N TYR A 315 18.49 0.96 6.18
CA TYR A 315 18.83 -0.31 5.55
C TYR A 315 17.69 -1.29 5.69
N THR A 316 17.39 -2.03 4.63
CA THR A 316 16.50 -3.17 4.68
C THR A 316 17.36 -4.43 4.75
N VAL A 317 17.31 -5.09 5.89
CA VAL A 317 17.97 -6.39 6.10
C VAL A 317 16.90 -7.46 5.96
N VAL A 318 17.16 -8.52 5.18
CA VAL A 318 16.21 -9.63 4.92
C VAL A 318 15.68 -10.31 6.19
N GLU A 319 16.32 -10.04 7.34
CA GLU A 319 15.87 -10.46 8.66
C GLU A 319 14.68 -9.69 9.25
N ASN A 320 13.97 -8.82 8.53
CA ASN A 320 12.77 -8.17 9.08
C ASN A 320 11.55 -8.35 8.18
N ALA A 321 10.38 -8.57 8.79
CA ALA A 321 9.10 -8.28 8.14
C ALA A 321 8.84 -6.76 8.12
N ASP A 322 9.89 -5.94 8.13
CA ASP A 322 9.82 -4.50 7.89
C ASP A 322 9.57 -4.29 6.40
N VAL A 323 8.34 -4.58 5.99
CA VAL A 323 7.88 -4.32 4.63
C VAL A 323 7.77 -2.82 4.43
N VAL A 324 7.49 -2.05 5.49
CA VAL A 324 7.46 -0.59 5.53
C VAL A 324 8.71 -0.10 6.25
N VAL A 325 9.52 0.68 5.54
CA VAL A 325 10.77 1.22 6.05
C VAL A 325 10.73 2.74 5.97
N SER A 326 11.19 3.42 7.02
CA SER A 326 11.15 4.88 7.10
C SER A 326 12.46 5.48 7.59
N ALA A 327 12.83 6.63 7.02
CA ALA A 327 13.93 7.46 7.49
C ALA A 327 13.43 8.89 7.70
N VAL A 328 14.02 9.61 8.65
CA VAL A 328 13.57 10.96 9.03
C VAL A 328 14.77 11.89 9.17
N ALA A 329 14.81 12.92 8.34
CA ALA A 329 15.79 14.02 8.42
C ALA A 329 15.14 15.25 9.04
N ARG A 330 15.87 15.94 9.92
CA ARG A 330 15.40 17.13 10.65
C ARG A 330 16.37 18.29 10.51
N SER A 331 15.85 19.52 10.39
CA SER A 331 16.70 20.72 10.25
C SER A 331 17.35 21.15 11.58
N ALA A 332 16.67 20.94 12.71
CA ALA A 332 17.09 21.48 14.00
C ALA A 332 17.99 20.55 14.83
N ARG A 333 17.93 19.22 14.63
CA ARG A 333 18.75 18.23 15.37
C ARG A 333 18.95 16.94 14.56
N SER A 334 20.16 16.39 14.59
CA SER A 334 20.51 15.13 13.92
C SER A 334 21.31 14.21 14.85
N GLU A 335 21.36 12.92 14.49
CA GLU A 335 22.21 11.92 15.16
C GLU A 335 23.66 12.40 15.21
N GLY A 336 24.26 12.37 16.42
CA GLY A 336 25.67 12.70 16.61
C GLY A 336 26.05 14.17 16.43
N VAL A 337 25.09 15.07 16.14
CA VAL A 337 25.31 16.51 15.96
C VAL A 337 24.51 17.28 17.03
N PRO A 338 25.13 17.67 18.16
CA PRO A 338 24.44 18.35 19.26
C PRO A 338 23.88 19.73 18.87
N GLU A 339 24.59 20.45 18.00
CA GLU A 339 24.22 21.77 17.49
C GLU A 339 24.47 21.79 15.97
N PRO A 340 23.43 21.90 15.13
CA PRO A 340 23.60 22.01 13.68
C PRO A 340 24.16 23.39 13.29
N PRO A 341 24.70 23.53 12.07
CA PRO A 341 25.10 24.83 11.52
C PRO A 341 23.95 25.86 11.58
N PRO A 342 24.21 27.17 11.79
CA PRO A 342 23.17 28.19 11.87
C PRO A 342 22.25 28.24 10.64
N GLY A 343 22.79 27.99 9.44
CA GLY A 343 21.99 27.95 8.21
C GLY A 343 20.89 26.89 8.24
N CYS A 344 21.04 25.81 9.01
CA CYS A 344 19.98 24.81 9.17
C CYS A 344 18.75 25.34 9.92
N ALA A 345 18.93 26.37 10.75
CA ALA A 345 17.84 27.10 11.41
C ALA A 345 17.39 28.32 10.60
N ASP A 346 18.28 28.99 9.86
CA ASP A 346 18.00 30.32 9.31
C ASP A 346 17.74 30.35 7.80
N ASP A 347 18.21 29.37 7.02
CA ASP A 347 18.04 29.37 5.56
C ASP A 347 16.54 29.22 5.21
N PRO A 348 15.95 30.15 4.43
CA PRO A 348 14.55 30.06 4.01
C PRO A 348 14.28 28.90 3.04
N GLN A 349 15.33 28.24 2.53
CA GLN A 349 15.20 27.09 1.66
C GLN A 349 16.21 26.00 2.04
N LEU A 350 15.75 24.75 2.09
CA LEU A 350 16.58 23.58 2.30
C LEU A 350 16.61 22.72 1.03
N LEU A 351 17.64 21.90 0.89
CA LEU A 351 17.79 20.89 -0.14
C LEU A 351 17.68 19.51 0.52
N LEU A 352 16.77 18.68 0.03
CA LEU A 352 16.67 17.27 0.40
C LEU A 352 17.21 16.42 -0.74
N GLU A 353 18.24 15.63 -0.45
CA GLU A 353 18.75 14.56 -1.29
C GLU A 353 18.24 13.22 -0.78
N VAL A 354 17.81 12.33 -1.69
CA VAL A 354 17.50 10.94 -1.37
C VAL A 354 18.15 10.02 -2.39
N VAL A 355 18.93 9.03 -1.94
CA VAL A 355 19.60 8.04 -2.79
C VAL A 355 19.12 6.64 -2.42
N ARG A 356 18.67 5.87 -3.42
CA ARG A 356 18.41 4.44 -3.26
C ARG A 356 19.66 3.64 -3.61
N ASN A 357 20.01 2.66 -2.80
CA ASN A 357 21.06 1.70 -3.08
C ASN A 357 20.47 0.30 -3.03
N SER A 358 20.22 -0.29 -4.21
CA SER A 358 19.72 -1.67 -4.32
C SER A 358 20.92 -2.62 -4.44
N PHE A 359 21.05 -3.54 -3.49
CA PHE A 359 22.21 -4.45 -3.40
C PHE A 359 21.94 -5.83 -4.01
N ASP A 360 20.67 -6.21 -4.24
CA ASP A 360 20.31 -7.50 -4.84
C ASP A 360 20.25 -7.49 -6.38
N GLY A 361 20.33 -6.30 -6.99
CA GLY A 361 20.36 -6.13 -8.45
C GLY A 361 19.07 -6.54 -9.17
N THR A 362 17.98 -6.88 -8.47
CA THR A 362 16.72 -7.36 -9.07
C THR A 362 15.73 -6.24 -9.41
N GLY A 363 16.14 -4.98 -9.26
CA GLY A 363 16.09 -4.04 -10.40
C GLY A 363 14.76 -3.37 -10.77
N GLY A 364 13.72 -3.45 -9.93
CA GLY A 364 12.44 -2.77 -10.19
C GLY A 364 12.37 -1.35 -9.60
N THR A 365 11.68 -0.43 -10.29
CA THR A 365 11.29 0.87 -9.73
C THR A 365 10.40 0.68 -8.50
N ILE A 366 10.72 1.32 -7.37
CA ILE A 366 9.89 1.30 -6.17
C ILE A 366 9.15 2.63 -5.97
N PRO A 367 7.90 2.62 -5.51
CA PRO A 367 7.22 3.82 -5.03
C PRO A 367 7.85 4.30 -3.71
N VAL A 368 8.14 5.61 -3.60
CA VAL A 368 8.65 6.25 -2.39
C VAL A 368 7.68 7.36 -1.98
N GLU A 369 7.11 7.24 -0.79
CA GLU A 369 6.35 8.32 -0.15
C GLU A 369 7.32 9.29 0.51
N LEU A 370 7.17 10.59 0.23
CA LEU A 370 7.88 11.67 0.88
C LEU A 370 6.87 12.49 1.68
N LEU A 371 7.03 12.55 2.99
CA LEU A 371 6.25 13.40 3.87
C LEU A 371 7.14 14.54 4.37
N VAL A 372 6.72 15.78 4.10
CA VAL A 372 7.38 17.00 4.58
C VAL A 372 6.45 17.66 5.58
N SER A 373 6.98 18.02 6.73
CA SER A 373 6.28 18.79 7.76
C SER A 373 7.15 19.95 8.23
N GLU A 374 6.49 21.04 8.60
CA GLU A 374 7.13 22.25 9.11
C GLU A 374 6.43 22.65 10.40
N GLN A 375 7.19 22.72 11.48
CA GLN A 375 6.74 23.20 12.77
C GLN A 375 7.30 24.60 13.01
N PRO A 376 6.45 25.64 13.12
CA PRO A 376 6.92 26.99 13.46
C PRO A 376 7.56 27.04 14.85
N GLU A 377 8.27 28.13 15.14
CA GLU A 377 8.81 28.39 16.47
C GLU A 377 7.71 28.37 17.54
N VAL A 378 7.99 27.72 18.66
CA VAL A 378 7.08 27.63 19.82
C VAL A 378 7.40 28.76 20.80
N THR A 379 6.51 29.75 20.93
CA THR A 379 6.74 30.97 21.70
C THR A 379 6.53 30.79 23.21
N ASN A 380 5.72 29.82 23.62
CA ASN A 380 5.42 29.52 25.01
C ASN A 380 6.21 28.32 25.57
N ARG A 381 7.30 27.91 24.92
CA ARG A 381 8.04 26.67 25.23
C ARG A 381 8.40 26.51 26.73
N ALA A 382 8.82 27.59 27.38
CA ALA A 382 9.17 27.59 28.80
C ALA A 382 7.99 27.28 29.76
N GLN A 383 6.75 27.33 29.27
CA GLN A 383 5.53 27.03 30.03
C GLN A 383 5.04 25.58 29.78
N LEU A 384 5.65 24.87 28.82
CA LEU A 384 5.25 23.52 28.44
C LEU A 384 5.89 22.48 29.37
N PRO A 385 5.28 21.28 29.51
CA PRO A 385 5.87 20.18 30.27
C PRO A 385 7.30 19.85 29.80
N PRO A 386 8.21 19.47 30.71
CA PRO A 386 9.57 19.07 30.34
C PRO A 386 9.55 17.81 29.48
N ASP A 387 10.63 17.55 28.76
CA ASP A 387 10.82 16.34 27.95
C ASP A 387 10.65 15.04 28.76
N VAL A 388 10.37 13.94 28.07
CA VAL A 388 10.23 12.62 28.70
C VAL A 388 11.61 12.03 29.01
N ALA A 389 12.13 12.34 30.20
CA ALA A 389 13.40 11.78 30.68
C ALA A 389 13.32 10.26 30.95
N GLY A 390 14.33 9.51 30.51
CA GLY A 390 14.49 8.10 30.85
C GLY A 390 13.45 7.16 30.23
N TYR A 391 12.86 7.55 29.09
CA TYR A 391 11.90 6.73 28.35
C TYR A 391 12.47 5.34 28.01
N ASP A 392 11.81 4.27 28.45
CA ASP A 392 12.22 2.87 28.21
C ASP A 392 11.18 2.04 27.43
N GLY A 393 10.05 2.66 27.07
CA GLY A 393 8.99 2.02 26.28
C GLY A 393 8.18 0.93 26.99
N LYS A 394 8.50 0.59 28.25
CA LYS A 394 7.86 -0.50 28.98
C LYS A 394 6.55 -0.05 29.63
N ALA A 395 5.58 -0.94 29.64
CA ALA A 395 4.36 -0.73 30.41
C ALA A 395 3.62 -2.03 30.74
N ASP A 396 2.70 -1.92 31.69
CA ASP A 396 1.74 -2.97 32.03
C ASP A 396 0.76 -3.22 30.88
N ALA A 397 0.33 -4.47 30.80
CA ALA A 397 -0.62 -4.94 29.81
C ALA A 397 -1.93 -4.12 29.82
N VAL A 398 -2.47 -3.83 28.65
CA VAL A 398 -3.77 -3.20 28.49
C VAL A 398 -4.87 -4.24 28.71
N ALA A 399 -5.82 -3.91 29.58
CA ALA A 399 -6.94 -4.80 29.86
C ALA A 399 -7.83 -4.96 28.62
N ARG A 400 -8.20 -6.22 28.33
CA ARG A 400 -9.18 -6.52 27.28
C ARG A 400 -10.54 -5.94 27.64
N THR A 401 -11.19 -5.35 26.65
CA THR A 401 -12.55 -4.80 26.70
C THR A 401 -13.53 -5.64 25.86
N SER A 402 -14.83 -5.45 26.10
CA SER A 402 -15.91 -6.07 25.34
C SER A 402 -16.88 -4.98 24.84
N PRO A 403 -17.36 -5.04 23.58
CA PRO A 403 -17.06 -6.07 22.57
C PRO A 403 -15.66 -5.91 21.97
N VAL A 404 -15.09 -7.03 21.49
CA VAL A 404 -13.91 -6.97 20.61
C VAL A 404 -14.40 -6.61 19.21
N ARG A 405 -13.85 -5.55 18.63
CA ARG A 405 -14.25 -5.01 17.32
C ARG A 405 -13.35 -5.56 16.21
N ASP A 406 -13.92 -6.02 15.10
CA ASP A 406 -13.12 -6.40 13.94
C ASP A 406 -12.55 -5.14 13.26
N VAL A 407 -11.28 -5.19 12.88
CA VAL A 407 -10.59 -4.17 12.09
C VAL A 407 -9.71 -4.85 11.05
N ILE A 408 -9.41 -4.15 9.97
CA ILE A 408 -8.43 -4.64 8.99
C ILE A 408 -7.39 -3.55 8.82
N GLY A 409 -6.21 -3.71 9.42
CA GLY A 409 -5.15 -2.69 9.42
C GLY A 409 -4.60 -2.44 8.01
N GLY A 410 -4.03 -1.27 7.77
CA GLY A 410 -3.47 -0.85 6.49
C GLY A 410 -2.16 -1.55 6.12
N SER A 411 -1.76 -1.38 4.86
CA SER A 411 -0.50 -1.90 4.29
C SER A 411 0.63 -0.86 4.25
N GLY A 412 0.32 0.39 4.60
CA GLY A 412 1.25 1.52 4.71
C GLY A 412 0.71 2.56 5.69
N PHE A 413 1.46 3.63 5.92
CA PHE A 413 1.04 4.72 6.82
C PHE A 413 -0.22 5.42 6.30
N SER A 414 -0.27 5.66 4.98
CA SER A 414 -1.35 6.37 4.29
C SER A 414 -2.73 5.74 4.41
N ASN A 415 -2.80 4.42 4.55
CA ASN A 415 -4.05 3.66 4.63
C ASN A 415 -4.19 2.89 5.95
N ALA A 416 -3.44 3.28 6.98
CA ALA A 416 -3.52 2.68 8.30
C ALA A 416 -4.94 2.81 8.88
N ALA A 417 -5.49 1.71 9.37
CA ALA A 417 -6.86 1.71 9.89
C ALA A 417 -6.89 2.44 11.23
N GLU A 418 -7.89 3.31 11.40
CA GLU A 418 -8.07 4.03 12.66
C GLU A 418 -8.53 3.08 13.77
N ILE A 419 -7.82 3.11 14.90
CA ILE A 419 -8.16 2.41 16.13
C ILE A 419 -8.09 3.41 17.28
N GLY A 420 -8.97 3.23 18.26
CA GLY A 420 -8.99 4.01 19.50
C GLY A 420 -9.01 3.08 20.72
N PRO A 421 -9.20 3.63 21.93
CA PRO A 421 -9.26 2.83 23.15
C PRO A 421 -10.25 1.66 23.04
N GLY A 422 -9.83 0.49 23.53
CA GLY A 422 -10.60 -0.75 23.51
C GLY A 422 -9.90 -1.90 22.80
N SER A 423 -10.63 -2.98 22.55
CA SER A 423 -10.11 -4.23 21.99
C SER A 423 -10.52 -4.42 20.54
N TRP A 424 -9.53 -4.80 19.73
CA TRP A 424 -9.65 -4.95 18.28
C TRP A 424 -9.13 -6.31 17.85
N ALA A 425 -9.74 -6.92 16.84
CA ALA A 425 -9.33 -8.18 16.25
C ALA A 425 -9.00 -8.00 14.77
N ASP A 426 -7.87 -8.54 14.35
CA ASP A 426 -7.47 -8.69 12.96
C ASP A 426 -6.76 -10.05 12.79
N SER A 427 -6.14 -10.27 11.64
CA SER A 427 -5.19 -11.33 11.37
C SER A 427 -4.08 -10.74 10.52
N VAL A 428 -2.85 -11.18 10.74
CA VAL A 428 -1.66 -10.69 10.07
C VAL A 428 -1.01 -11.88 9.39
N ALA A 429 -0.65 -11.78 8.11
CA ALA A 429 0.07 -12.86 7.47
C ALA A 429 1.56 -12.79 7.77
N PHE A 430 2.22 -13.95 7.85
CA PHE A 430 3.66 -14.01 7.85
C PHE A 430 4.23 -13.37 6.57
N GLY A 431 5.16 -12.44 6.74
CA GLY A 431 5.72 -11.62 5.67
C GLY A 431 4.97 -10.32 5.42
N GLU A 432 3.92 -10.00 6.18
CA GLU A 432 3.21 -8.71 6.12
C GLU A 432 3.56 -7.80 7.31
N THR A 433 3.55 -6.49 7.05
CA THR A 433 3.36 -5.46 8.08
C THR A 433 1.93 -4.97 8.00
N VAL A 434 1.23 -4.97 9.13
CA VAL A 434 -0.11 -4.39 9.24
C VAL A 434 -0.07 -3.18 10.16
N LEU A 435 -0.52 -2.02 9.65
CA LEU A 435 -0.50 -0.74 10.37
C LEU A 435 -1.89 -0.29 10.80
N TYR A 436 -1.96 0.29 11.98
CA TYR A 436 -3.13 0.97 12.52
C TYR A 436 -2.70 2.36 12.95
N ARG A 437 -3.64 3.31 13.04
CA ARG A 437 -3.36 4.67 13.51
C ARG A 437 -4.27 5.04 14.67
N THR A 438 -3.75 5.81 15.61
CA THR A 438 -4.50 6.45 16.69
C THR A 438 -4.05 7.89 16.80
N HIS A 439 -5.00 8.81 16.89
CA HIS A 439 -4.70 10.22 17.13
C HIS A 439 -4.31 10.41 18.61
N LEU A 440 -3.25 11.19 18.85
CA LEU A 440 -2.82 11.62 20.18
C LEU A 440 -2.67 13.15 20.20
N ASP A 441 -3.22 13.77 21.25
CA ASP A 441 -2.95 15.18 21.59
C ASP A 441 -1.70 15.30 22.48
N GLU A 442 -1.21 16.52 22.69
CA GLU A 442 -0.14 16.79 23.65
C GLU A 442 -0.53 16.31 25.06
N GLY A 443 0.43 15.77 25.82
CA GLY A 443 0.22 15.20 27.15
C GLY A 443 -0.37 13.77 27.15
N GLN A 444 -0.66 13.21 25.97
CA GLN A 444 -1.16 11.84 25.84
C GLN A 444 -0.06 10.86 25.38
N ARG A 445 -0.29 9.57 25.64
CA ARG A 445 0.48 8.47 25.03
C ARG A 445 -0.41 7.28 24.72
N VAL A 446 -0.02 6.48 23.73
CA VAL A 446 -0.67 5.20 23.46
C VAL A 446 0.04 4.05 24.19
N ARG A 447 -0.73 3.14 24.78
CA ARG A 447 -0.28 1.79 25.18
C ARG A 447 -1.03 0.74 24.39
N VAL A 448 -0.30 -0.28 23.96
CA VAL A 448 -0.86 -1.38 23.17
C VAL A 448 -0.35 -2.70 23.70
N THR A 449 -1.28 -3.65 23.88
CA THR A 449 -0.97 -5.07 24.06
C THR A 449 -1.44 -5.85 22.84
N ALA A 450 -0.52 -6.53 22.16
CA ALA A 450 -0.82 -7.48 21.10
C ALA A 450 -0.83 -8.90 21.66
N THR A 451 -1.95 -9.60 21.49
CA THR A 451 -2.11 -11.01 21.85
C THR A 451 -2.30 -11.85 20.59
N LEU A 452 -1.40 -12.81 20.38
CA LEU A 452 -1.54 -13.84 19.35
C LEU A 452 -2.16 -15.09 20.01
N PRO A 453 -3.02 -15.86 19.31
CA PRO A 453 -3.59 -17.07 19.87
C PRO A 453 -2.50 -18.11 20.12
N ALA A 454 -2.76 -19.02 21.07
CA ALA A 454 -2.03 -20.27 21.10
C ALA A 454 -2.16 -20.99 19.75
N SER A 455 -1.06 -21.57 19.30
CA SER A 455 -0.81 -22.18 18.00
C SER A 455 -1.81 -23.21 17.48
N ASN A 456 -2.79 -23.67 18.26
CA ASN A 456 -3.79 -24.64 17.80
C ASN A 456 -4.74 -24.12 16.70
N ARG A 457 -4.64 -22.84 16.32
CA ARG A 457 -5.38 -22.22 15.20
C ARG A 457 -4.53 -21.95 13.96
N VAL A 458 -3.22 -22.18 14.01
CA VAL A 458 -2.29 -21.99 12.88
C VAL A 458 -1.43 -23.24 12.78
N ALA A 459 -1.57 -24.01 11.70
CA ALA A 459 -0.81 -25.25 11.53
C ALA A 459 0.67 -24.94 11.23
N LEU A 460 1.47 -24.74 12.28
CA LEU A 460 2.92 -24.52 12.23
C LEU A 460 3.65 -25.84 12.47
N ASP A 461 4.67 -26.12 11.67
CA ASP A 461 5.58 -27.23 11.92
C ASP A 461 6.47 -26.93 13.14
N LYS A 462 6.85 -27.95 13.90
CA LYS A 462 7.66 -27.80 15.13
C LYS A 462 8.97 -27.03 14.94
N TYR A 463 9.49 -26.95 13.71
CA TYR A 463 10.76 -26.30 13.38
C TYR A 463 10.60 -24.95 12.69
N ASP A 464 9.36 -24.48 12.51
CA ASP A 464 9.08 -23.19 11.90
C ASP A 464 9.56 -22.06 12.80
N LEU A 465 10.63 -21.38 12.40
CA LEU A 465 11.19 -20.26 13.15
C LEU A 465 10.55 -18.96 12.68
N TRP A 466 10.16 -18.10 13.62
CA TRP A 466 9.58 -16.81 13.29
C TRP A 466 9.70 -15.77 14.40
N ILE A 467 9.48 -14.50 14.05
CA ILE A 467 9.59 -13.35 14.96
C ILE A 467 8.31 -12.53 14.88
N ALA A 468 7.65 -12.35 16.03
CA ALA A 468 6.57 -11.38 16.18
C ALA A 468 7.16 -10.03 16.59
N ARG A 469 6.70 -8.92 16.01
CA ARG A 469 7.03 -7.57 16.46
C ARG A 469 5.78 -6.72 16.64
N LEU A 470 5.83 -5.87 17.66
CA LEU A 470 4.87 -4.80 17.90
C LEU A 470 5.66 -3.50 18.01
N LYS A 471 5.37 -2.53 17.14
CA LYS A 471 6.07 -1.23 17.09
C LYS A 471 5.08 -0.07 17.17
N ILE A 472 5.54 1.06 17.69
CA ILE A 472 4.85 2.35 17.62
C ILE A 472 5.70 3.32 16.81
N TYR A 473 5.09 3.98 15.83
CA TYR A 473 5.70 5.03 15.03
C TYR A 473 5.05 6.39 15.34
N THR A 474 5.84 7.45 15.26
CA THR A 474 5.39 8.84 15.42
C THR A 474 4.74 9.39 14.15
N PRO A 475 4.11 10.58 14.18
CA PRO A 475 3.58 11.24 12.98
C PRO A 475 4.64 11.47 11.89
N ALA A 476 5.91 11.64 12.27
CA ALA A 476 7.05 11.71 11.35
C ALA A 476 7.44 10.35 10.76
N ARG A 477 6.67 9.29 11.01
CA ARG A 477 6.89 7.91 10.57
C ARG A 477 8.18 7.29 11.13
N LEU A 478 8.80 7.85 12.17
CA LEU A 478 9.93 7.22 12.86
C LEU A 478 9.44 6.23 13.92
N SER A 479 10.09 5.08 14.04
CA SER A 479 9.83 4.13 15.13
C SER A 479 10.23 4.74 16.47
N ALA A 480 9.26 4.93 17.37
CA ALA A 480 9.49 5.42 18.73
C ALA A 480 9.85 4.28 19.70
N VAL A 481 9.28 3.09 19.51
CA VAL A 481 9.52 1.92 20.37
C VAL A 481 9.08 0.65 19.67
N GLY A 482 9.72 -0.47 20.01
CA GLY A 482 9.26 -1.78 19.60
C GLY A 482 9.61 -2.87 20.59
N VAL A 483 8.82 -3.94 20.59
CA VAL A 483 9.15 -5.20 21.24
C VAL A 483 9.10 -6.32 20.21
N GLN A 484 9.94 -7.33 20.39
CA GLN A 484 9.95 -8.51 19.54
C GLN A 484 10.07 -9.79 20.35
N GLN A 485 9.43 -10.85 19.88
CA GLN A 485 9.55 -12.19 20.44
C GLN A 485 9.91 -13.18 19.34
N LYS A 486 11.05 -13.87 19.51
CA LYS A 486 11.44 -14.99 18.67
C LYS A 486 10.76 -16.24 19.20
N THR A 487 10.17 -17.03 18.31
CA THR A 487 9.46 -18.26 18.68
C THR A 487 9.72 -19.36 17.65
N THR A 488 9.40 -20.59 18.03
CA THR A 488 9.62 -21.80 17.23
C THR A 488 8.37 -22.64 17.23
N GLY A 489 7.95 -23.05 16.04
CA GLY A 489 6.75 -23.84 15.79
C GLY A 489 5.53 -23.27 16.47
N ASP A 490 4.91 -24.10 17.29
CA ASP A 490 3.61 -23.90 17.91
C ASP A 490 3.72 -23.33 19.33
N GLN A 491 4.89 -22.83 19.74
CA GLN A 491 5.04 -22.30 21.09
C GLN A 491 4.20 -21.03 21.30
N PRO A 492 3.54 -20.88 22.47
CA PRO A 492 2.73 -19.70 22.75
C PRO A 492 3.61 -18.44 22.73
N VAL A 493 3.10 -17.40 22.07
CA VAL A 493 3.66 -16.05 22.12
C VAL A 493 3.04 -15.35 23.33
N GLU A 494 3.90 -14.84 24.22
CA GLU A 494 3.44 -14.06 25.36
C GLU A 494 2.86 -12.74 24.86
N PRO A 495 1.81 -12.18 25.51
CA PRO A 495 1.29 -10.88 25.12
C PRO A 495 2.38 -9.81 25.08
N MET A 496 2.59 -9.23 23.90
CA MET A 496 3.59 -8.18 23.68
C MET A 496 2.98 -6.84 24.06
N THR A 497 3.61 -6.09 24.97
CA THR A 497 3.11 -4.77 25.39
C THR A 497 4.17 -3.71 25.19
N VAL A 498 3.77 -2.56 24.63
CA VAL A 498 4.60 -1.36 24.48
C VAL A 498 3.81 -0.11 24.83
N ALA A 499 4.50 0.91 25.34
CA ALA A 499 3.97 2.26 25.52
C ALA A 499 4.75 3.23 24.65
N GLY A 500 4.06 4.01 23.83
CA GLY A 500 4.65 5.17 23.17
C GLY A 500 5.10 6.20 24.21
N PRO A 501 6.02 7.09 23.84
CA PRO A 501 6.34 8.25 24.65
C PRO A 501 5.11 9.15 24.79
N GLU A 502 5.05 9.92 25.87
CA GLU A 502 4.07 11.01 25.97
C GLU A 502 4.42 12.09 24.95
N VAL A 503 3.40 12.58 24.23
CA VAL A 503 3.56 13.65 23.26
C VAL A 503 3.88 14.94 24.01
N ARG A 504 5.13 15.40 23.91
CA ARG A 504 5.58 16.64 24.54
C ARG A 504 6.46 17.43 23.60
N VAL A 505 6.13 18.70 23.41
CA VAL A 505 6.88 19.60 22.52
C VAL A 505 8.38 19.57 22.82
N ASN A 506 8.76 19.63 24.09
CA ASN A 506 10.17 19.62 24.53
C ASN A 506 10.90 18.29 24.26
N ASN A 507 10.21 17.23 23.80
CA ASN A 507 10.88 16.01 23.36
C ASN A 507 11.82 16.27 22.17
N ASP A 508 11.61 17.32 21.37
CA ASP A 508 12.54 17.71 20.31
C ASP A 508 13.90 18.26 20.82
N GLU A 509 14.04 18.45 22.14
CA GLU A 509 15.31 18.77 22.82
C GLU A 509 16.09 17.52 23.23
N ILE A 510 15.46 16.35 23.20
CA ILE A 510 16.11 15.08 23.50
C ILE A 510 17.15 14.81 22.40
N ALA A 511 18.37 14.47 22.83
CA ALA A 511 19.42 14.06 21.91
C ALA A 511 18.94 12.84 21.09
N VAL A 512 19.03 12.95 19.77
CA VAL A 512 18.67 11.86 18.86
C VAL A 512 19.56 10.66 19.17
N PRO A 513 19.00 9.50 19.56
CA PRO A 513 19.82 8.33 19.85
C PRO A 513 20.56 7.90 18.59
N GLY A 514 21.73 7.27 18.77
CA GLY A 514 22.49 6.68 17.67
C GLY A 514 21.71 5.59 16.92
N PHE A 515 22.32 4.99 15.88
CA PHE A 515 21.75 3.91 15.07
C PHE A 515 20.62 3.11 15.74
N GLN A 516 19.40 3.31 15.25
CA GLN A 516 18.16 2.72 15.78
C GLN A 516 17.91 1.36 15.11
N ASP A 517 17.92 0.28 15.89
CA ASP A 517 17.52 -1.05 15.41
C ASP A 517 15.98 -1.23 15.32
N GLY A 518 15.22 -0.15 15.54
CA GLY A 518 13.77 -0.13 15.56
C GLY A 518 13.13 -0.77 16.80
N THR A 519 13.94 -1.16 17.79
CA THR A 519 13.47 -1.60 19.12
C THR A 519 13.96 -0.71 20.25
N THR A 520 15.01 0.07 19.99
CA THR A 520 15.52 1.07 20.92
C THR A 520 14.48 2.17 21.16
N PRO A 521 14.07 2.43 22.43
CA PRO A 521 13.12 3.48 22.73
C PRO A 521 13.67 4.88 22.40
N ASP A 522 12.89 5.68 21.67
CA ASP A 522 13.19 7.04 21.27
C ASP A 522 11.98 7.95 21.47
N ALA A 523 12.11 8.89 22.42
CA ALA A 523 11.09 9.92 22.64
C ALA A 523 11.31 11.16 21.76
N SER A 524 12.48 11.32 21.12
CA SER A 524 12.92 12.58 20.49
C SER A 524 12.05 13.04 19.32
N THR A 525 11.23 12.16 18.75
CA THR A 525 10.31 12.48 17.64
C THR A 525 8.85 12.55 18.07
N ALA A 526 8.56 12.37 19.37
CA ALA A 526 7.22 12.50 19.92
C ALA A 526 6.94 13.92 20.43
N SER A 527 7.29 14.92 19.63
CA SER A 527 7.10 16.34 19.94
C SER A 527 5.88 16.97 19.29
N VAL A 528 5.16 16.20 18.47
CA VAL A 528 4.05 16.68 17.64
C VAL A 528 2.83 15.79 17.87
N ALA A 529 1.70 16.42 18.22
CA ALA A 529 0.40 15.76 18.27
C ALA A 529 -0.05 15.35 16.86
N GLY A 530 -0.82 14.27 16.76
CA GLY A 530 -1.31 13.73 15.50
C GLY A 530 -1.46 12.22 15.49
N ASP A 531 -1.41 11.64 14.30
CA ASP A 531 -1.55 10.20 14.10
C ASP A 531 -0.26 9.47 14.47
N TYR A 532 -0.33 8.68 15.54
CA TYR A 532 0.68 7.68 15.89
C TYR A 532 0.26 6.32 15.36
N TYR A 533 1.23 5.54 14.88
CA TYR A 533 0.94 4.29 14.20
C TYR A 533 1.37 3.09 15.03
N VAL A 534 0.51 2.08 15.09
CA VAL A 534 0.80 0.78 15.70
C VAL A 534 1.06 -0.20 14.56
N ALA A 535 2.20 -0.87 14.56
CA ALA A 535 2.51 -1.89 13.55
C ALA A 535 2.63 -3.26 14.20
N VAL A 536 1.99 -4.25 13.59
CA VAL A 536 2.19 -5.67 13.90
C VAL A 536 2.88 -6.33 12.71
N GLN A 537 3.95 -7.05 12.99
CA GLN A 537 4.77 -7.71 11.98
C GLN A 537 5.01 -9.15 12.37
N LEU A 538 4.78 -10.07 11.44
CA LEU A 538 5.07 -11.48 11.63
C LEU A 538 6.10 -11.90 10.61
N GLN A 539 7.30 -12.18 11.07
CA GLN A 539 8.41 -12.50 10.19
C GLN A 539 8.71 -13.99 10.20
N PRO A 540 8.58 -14.67 9.06
CA PRO A 540 9.04 -16.05 8.94
C PRO A 540 10.55 -16.12 8.73
N GLN A 541 11.21 -17.13 9.30
CA GLN A 541 12.61 -17.48 9.05
C GLN A 541 12.65 -18.63 8.03
N GLY A 542 12.14 -18.36 6.83
CA GLY A 542 11.97 -19.32 5.73
C GLY A 542 10.75 -19.01 4.85
N ASP A 543 10.60 -19.75 3.76
CA ASP A 543 9.49 -19.54 2.80
C ASP A 543 8.21 -20.31 3.16
N THR A 544 8.27 -21.31 4.05
CA THR A 544 7.16 -22.21 4.37
C THR A 544 5.97 -21.51 5.00
N LEU A 545 6.23 -20.45 5.77
CA LEU A 545 5.21 -19.71 6.51
C LEU A 545 4.66 -18.51 5.73
N LYS A 546 5.28 -18.07 4.63
CA LYS A 546 4.87 -16.84 3.93
C LYS A 546 3.38 -16.91 3.54
N GLY A 547 2.64 -15.85 3.86
CA GLY A 547 1.20 -15.76 3.58
C GLY A 547 0.30 -16.50 4.59
N VAL A 548 0.84 -17.26 5.54
CA VAL A 548 0.02 -17.88 6.59
C VAL A 548 -0.49 -16.79 7.55
N ASP A 549 -1.81 -16.66 7.66
CA ASP A 549 -2.46 -15.67 8.53
C ASP A 549 -2.55 -16.13 9.98
N VAL A 550 -2.16 -15.24 10.90
CA VAL A 550 -2.23 -15.45 12.34
C VAL A 550 -3.23 -14.44 12.92
N PRO A 551 -4.27 -14.89 13.66
CA PRO A 551 -5.17 -13.97 14.34
C PRO A 551 -4.40 -13.09 15.32
N VAL A 552 -4.73 -11.81 15.43
CA VAL A 552 -4.13 -10.90 16.40
C VAL A 552 -5.24 -10.12 17.09
N ARG A 553 -5.16 -10.02 18.42
CA ARG A 553 -5.95 -9.07 19.19
C ARG A 553 -5.07 -7.91 19.64
N LEU A 554 -5.53 -6.68 19.41
CA LEU A 554 -4.92 -5.47 19.93
C LEU A 554 -5.80 -4.88 21.04
N ASP A 555 -5.24 -4.74 22.23
CA ASP A 555 -5.85 -4.05 23.35
C ASP A 555 -5.18 -2.68 23.48
N VAL A 556 -5.92 -1.59 23.26
CA VAL A 556 -5.40 -0.22 23.13
C VAL A 556 -5.90 0.66 24.27
N ALA A 557 -5.00 1.42 24.87
CA ALA A 557 -5.29 2.47 25.82
C ALA A 557 -4.60 3.77 25.40
N ILE A 558 -5.25 4.89 25.66
CA ILE A 558 -4.63 6.23 25.62
C ILE A 558 -4.54 6.69 27.07
N ASP A 559 -3.31 6.85 27.56
CA ASP A 559 -3.06 7.39 28.90
C ASP A 559 -2.77 8.90 28.79
N GLY A 560 -2.93 9.62 29.90
CA GLY A 560 -2.69 11.06 29.96
C GLY A 560 -3.93 11.88 29.61
N VAL A 561 -3.81 13.19 29.76
CA VAL A 561 -4.85 14.17 29.42
C VAL A 561 -4.29 15.15 28.39
N ALA A 562 -5.15 15.72 27.56
CA ALA A 562 -4.73 16.70 26.57
C ALA A 562 -4.25 17.99 27.28
N GLU A 563 -2.94 18.21 27.34
CA GLU A 563 -2.30 19.35 28.01
C GLU A 563 -0.98 19.74 27.35
N GLY A 564 -0.47 20.95 27.61
CA GLY A 564 0.81 21.38 27.04
C GLY A 564 0.74 21.79 25.56
N LYS A 565 -0.38 22.39 25.14
CA LYS A 565 -0.55 22.87 23.76
C LYS A 565 0.46 23.99 23.42
N PRO A 566 1.23 23.86 22.32
CA PRO A 566 2.15 24.89 21.88
C PRO A 566 1.42 26.12 21.35
N GLU A 567 1.96 27.30 21.64
CA GLU A 567 1.69 28.54 20.93
C GLU A 567 2.78 28.74 19.89
N PHE A 568 2.38 28.89 18.64
CA PHE A 568 3.30 29.05 17.51
C PHE A 568 3.44 30.51 17.10
N ALA A 569 4.64 30.91 16.70
CA ALA A 569 4.92 32.25 16.16
C ALA A 569 4.15 32.53 14.85
N SER A 570 3.67 31.49 14.17
CA SER A 570 2.81 31.55 12.99
C SER A 570 1.89 30.32 12.96
N PRO A 571 0.73 30.36 12.27
CA PRO A 571 -0.12 29.18 12.15
C PRO A 571 0.67 28.00 11.58
N PRO A 572 0.59 26.81 12.19
CA PRO A 572 1.28 25.64 11.67
C PRO A 572 0.70 25.25 10.31
N SER A 573 1.58 24.93 9.36
CA SER A 573 1.19 24.35 8.08
C SER A 573 0.72 22.92 8.34
N SER A 574 -0.60 22.68 8.28
CA SER A 574 -1.17 21.35 8.48
C SER A 574 -0.61 20.39 7.42
N SER A 575 0.10 19.34 7.85
CA SER A 575 0.42 18.19 7.01
C SER A 575 -0.90 17.55 6.57
N ALA A 576 -1.17 17.58 5.28
CA ALA A 576 -2.41 17.05 4.73
C ALA A 576 -2.51 15.54 5.01
N THR A 577 -3.35 15.13 5.96
CA THR A 577 -3.99 13.82 5.90
C THR A 577 -4.80 13.78 4.60
N PRO A 578 -4.68 12.74 3.74
CA PRO A 578 -5.52 12.68 2.56
C PRO A 578 -6.99 12.71 3.00
N SER A 579 -7.73 13.70 2.52
CA SER A 579 -9.19 13.66 2.58
C SER A 579 -9.62 12.46 1.72
N PRO A 580 -10.50 11.56 2.19
CA PRO A 580 -11.01 10.48 1.36
C PRO A 580 -11.60 11.12 0.10
N SER A 581 -11.12 10.71 -1.06
CA SER A 581 -11.65 11.14 -2.36
C SER A 581 -13.16 11.07 -2.30
N ALA A 582 -13.83 12.23 -2.36
CA ALA A 582 -15.27 12.28 -2.38
C ALA A 582 -15.77 11.36 -3.51
N PRO A 583 -16.75 10.49 -3.27
CA PRO A 583 -17.35 9.71 -4.35
C PRO A 583 -17.81 10.68 -5.44
N PRO A 584 -17.64 10.34 -6.73
CA PRO A 584 -18.05 11.21 -7.81
C PRO A 584 -19.51 11.59 -7.57
N ALA A 585 -19.75 12.90 -7.48
CA ALA A 585 -21.07 13.43 -7.20
C ALA A 585 -22.07 12.75 -8.14
N ALA A 586 -23.01 12.01 -7.55
CA ALA A 586 -24.15 11.49 -8.27
C ALA A 586 -24.80 12.68 -8.99
N GLY A 587 -24.86 12.61 -10.31
CA GLY A 587 -25.47 13.64 -11.14
C GLY A 587 -26.89 13.91 -10.63
N ALA A 588 -27.06 15.05 -9.98
CA ALA A 588 -28.36 15.60 -9.68
C ALA A 588 -28.92 16.16 -10.98
N ASP A 589 -29.63 15.32 -11.75
CA ASP A 589 -30.52 15.79 -12.80
C ASP A 589 -31.69 16.53 -12.15
N SER A 590 -31.46 17.82 -11.87
CA SER A 590 -32.49 18.81 -11.61
C SER A 590 -32.78 19.51 -12.93
N GLY A 591 -34.00 19.33 -13.43
CA GLY A 591 -34.44 19.86 -14.70
C GLY A 591 -34.34 21.38 -14.78
N SER A 592 -33.81 21.88 -15.89
CA SER A 592 -34.04 23.25 -16.35
C SER A 592 -33.90 23.33 -17.87
N THR A 593 -35.05 23.46 -18.52
CA THR A 593 -35.33 24.30 -19.70
C THR A 593 -34.23 24.48 -20.75
N THR A 594 -34.43 23.77 -21.86
CA THR A 594 -33.82 23.99 -23.17
C THR A 594 -34.15 25.38 -23.72
N THR A 595 -33.13 26.24 -23.88
CA THR A 595 -33.16 27.33 -24.88
C THR A 595 -31.81 27.39 -25.62
N THR A 596 -31.95 27.26 -26.93
CA THR A 596 -31.02 27.28 -28.07
C THR A 596 -29.79 28.20 -28.00
N LEU A 597 -28.60 27.70 -28.39
CA LEU A 597 -27.76 28.23 -29.50
C LEU A 597 -26.46 27.39 -29.67
N LEU A 598 -26.34 26.62 -30.75
CA LEU A 598 -25.05 26.12 -31.28
C LEU A 598 -25.08 26.18 -32.81
N LEU A 599 -24.41 27.19 -33.38
CA LEU A 599 -23.90 27.20 -34.74
C LEU A 599 -22.39 26.96 -34.64
N GLY A 600 -21.96 25.75 -34.96
CA GLY A 600 -20.56 25.34 -34.81
C GLY A 600 -20.20 24.05 -35.55
N ILE A 601 -20.84 23.75 -36.68
CA ILE A 601 -20.42 22.70 -37.61
C ILE A 601 -20.56 23.28 -39.03
N GLY A 602 -19.56 24.05 -39.45
CA GLY A 602 -19.61 24.76 -40.74
C GLY A 602 -18.27 25.03 -41.41
N LEU A 603 -17.13 24.60 -40.85
CA LEU A 603 -15.82 24.89 -41.44
C LEU A 603 -15.06 23.65 -41.98
N GLY A 604 -15.42 22.42 -41.56
CA GLY A 604 -14.74 21.22 -42.04
C GLY A 604 -15.13 20.79 -43.47
N LEU A 605 -16.37 21.06 -43.88
CA LEU A 605 -16.90 20.61 -45.17
C LEU A 605 -16.53 21.54 -46.34
N VAL A 606 -16.14 22.79 -46.08
CA VAL A 606 -15.78 23.76 -47.14
C VAL A 606 -14.35 23.53 -47.66
N VAL A 607 -13.43 23.07 -46.79
CA VAL A 607 -12.04 22.82 -47.18
C VAL A 607 -11.91 21.55 -48.04
N ALA A 608 -12.70 20.50 -47.77
CA ALA A 608 -12.70 19.27 -48.57
C ALA A 608 -13.24 19.50 -50.00
N ALA A 609 -14.25 20.36 -50.16
CA ALA A 609 -14.83 20.70 -51.47
C ALA A 609 -13.88 21.55 -52.34
N ALA A 610 -13.09 22.44 -51.73
CA ALA A 610 -12.12 23.27 -52.44
C ALA A 610 -10.95 22.45 -53.02
N VAL A 611 -10.48 21.43 -52.29
CA VAL A 611 -9.39 20.54 -52.74
C VAL A 611 -9.87 19.61 -53.86
N ALA A 612 -11.10 19.10 -53.77
CA ALA A 612 -11.69 18.26 -54.83
C ALA A 612 -11.91 19.05 -56.14
N GLY A 613 -12.34 20.32 -56.05
CA GLY A 613 -12.53 21.20 -57.21
C GLY A 613 -11.23 21.51 -57.95
N ALA A 614 -10.14 21.75 -57.22
CA ALA A 614 -8.83 22.04 -57.80
C ALA A 614 -8.24 20.84 -58.57
N VAL A 615 -8.44 19.62 -58.08
CA VAL A 615 -7.96 18.39 -58.73
C VAL A 615 -8.71 18.09 -60.03
N VAL A 616 -10.01 18.41 -60.10
CA VAL A 616 -10.83 18.21 -61.32
C VAL A 616 -10.47 19.25 -62.40
N LEU A 617 -10.20 20.49 -62.02
CA LEU A 617 -9.77 21.55 -62.95
C LEU A 617 -8.36 21.32 -63.52
N LEU A 618 -7.43 20.77 -62.72
CA LEU A 618 -6.09 20.40 -63.19
C LEU A 618 -6.09 19.16 -64.10
N ARG A 619 -7.05 18.24 -63.95
CA ARG A 619 -7.22 17.09 -64.86
C ARG A 619 -7.87 17.45 -66.19
N ARG A 620 -8.74 18.46 -66.25
CA ARG A 620 -9.34 18.95 -67.51
C ARG A 620 -8.37 19.77 -68.37
N ARG A 621 -7.42 20.48 -67.78
CA ARG A 621 -6.37 21.23 -68.52
C ARG A 621 -5.25 20.38 -69.13
N ARG A 622 -5.18 19.07 -68.81
CA ARG A 622 -4.20 18.13 -69.39
C ARG A 622 -4.77 17.24 -70.51
N ARG A 623 -6.02 17.46 -70.95
CA ARG A 623 -6.68 16.69 -72.02
C ARG A 623 -7.30 17.57 -73.11
N SER A 624 -6.80 18.79 -73.27
CA SER A 624 -7.13 19.71 -74.36
C SER A 624 -5.84 20.17 -75.03
#